data_AF-A0A4T0WL96-F1
#
_entry.id   AF-A0A4T0WL96-F1
#
_cell.length_a   1.000
_cell.length_b   1.000
_cell.length_c   1.000
_cell.angle_alpha   90.00
_cell.angle_beta   90.00
_cell.angle_gamma   90.00
#
_symmetry.space_group_name_H-M   'P 1'
#
loop_
_entity.id
_entity.type
_entity.pdbx_description
1 polymer ?
#
loop_
_entity_poly.entity_id
_entity_poly.type
_entity_poly.pdbx_seq_one_letter_code
_entity_poly.pdbx_strand_id
1 'polypeptide(L)'
;MNAPVVLRGKENYKKWDTSIRQHLSDKGLLVIIICDELDPATGGPALVQSLKVCSEAYNFILNSIDDTILLALSAHGLIHERGYPWRLFQAASSLFRRDHRFIASTITKLTQAKFSDFTSMEVFLSYFHLGRICLEEDSTSQTVSLLLLNAIEDRHGEVYRTHKYRQTLIWDDLVADLRAVDRQEKQDSKLSG
;
A
#
# COMPACT_ATOMS: atom_id res chain seq x y z
N MET A 1 16.62 18.17 12.92
CA MET A 1 15.70 17.02 12.92
C MET A 1 16.29 15.97 12.01
N ASN A 2 16.44 14.72 12.47
CA ASN A 2 16.85 13.63 11.58
C ASN A 2 15.65 13.27 10.69
N ALA A 3 15.87 13.14 9.39
CA ALA A 3 14.84 12.66 8.48
C ALA A 3 14.38 11.26 8.91
N PRO A 4 13.07 10.95 8.80
CA PRO A 4 12.60 9.61 9.11
C PRO A 4 13.27 8.60 8.17
N VAL A 5 13.56 7.41 8.70
CA VAL A 5 13.81 6.24 7.83
C VAL A 5 12.58 6.09 6.94
N VAL A 6 12.76 5.92 5.63
CA VAL A 6 11.64 5.72 4.68
C VAL A 6 11.34 4.23 4.57
N LEU A 7 10.11 3.80 4.87
CA LEU A 7 9.61 2.43 4.70
C LEU A 7 9.56 2.08 3.21
N ARG A 8 10.33 1.08 2.80
CA ARG A 8 10.41 0.62 1.40
C ARG A 8 10.02 -0.85 1.25
N GLY A 9 10.11 -1.62 2.34
CA GLY A 9 9.76 -3.01 2.36
C GLY A 9 10.03 -3.67 3.71
N LYS A 10 9.93 -4.99 3.72
CA LYS A 10 10.07 -5.80 4.94
C LYS A 10 11.48 -5.73 5.51
N GLU A 11 12.48 -5.60 4.64
CA GLU A 11 13.90 -5.52 4.95
C GLU A 11 14.25 -4.33 5.85
N ASN A 12 13.50 -3.23 5.75
CA ASN A 12 13.75 -2.03 6.52
C ASN A 12 12.64 -1.68 7.54
N TYR A 13 11.56 -2.47 7.58
CA TYR A 13 10.43 -2.30 8.49
C TYR A 13 10.85 -2.10 9.95
N LYS A 14 11.75 -2.93 10.49
CA LYS A 14 12.20 -2.81 11.91
C LYS A 14 12.89 -1.48 12.19
N LYS A 15 13.72 -0.99 11.26
CA LYS A 15 14.40 0.30 11.41
C LYS A 15 13.40 1.45 11.30
N TRP A 16 12.44 1.33 10.40
CA TRP A 16 11.35 2.28 10.25
C TRP A 16 10.48 2.37 11.51
N ASP A 17 9.94 1.25 12.02
CA ASP A 17 9.08 1.20 13.22
C ASP A 17 9.79 1.84 14.43
N THR A 18 11.06 1.51 14.65
CA THR A 18 11.89 2.14 15.71
C THR A 18 12.07 3.64 15.49
N SER A 19 12.35 4.08 14.26
CA SER A 19 12.52 5.51 13.93
C SER A 19 11.26 6.32 14.22
N ILE A 20 10.08 5.79 13.90
CA ILE A 20 8.80 6.46 14.15
C ILE A 20 8.52 6.55 15.66
N ARG A 21 8.65 5.43 16.37
CA ARG A 21 8.43 5.38 17.82
C ARG A 21 9.39 6.31 18.57
N GLN A 22 10.67 6.33 18.21
CA GLN A 22 11.65 7.21 18.83
C GLN A 22 11.31 8.68 18.59
N HIS A 23 11.04 9.08 17.34
CA HIS A 23 10.73 10.48 17.01
C HIS A 23 9.53 11.01 17.80
N LEU A 24 8.47 10.19 17.89
CA LEU A 24 7.27 10.58 18.61
C LEU A 24 7.50 10.54 20.12
N SER A 25 8.26 9.57 20.65
CA SER A 25 8.64 9.52 22.06
C SER A 25 9.45 10.75 22.49
N ASP A 26 10.45 11.16 21.70
CA ASP A 26 11.30 12.32 21.97
C ASP A 26 10.50 13.64 22.03
N LYS A 27 9.35 13.67 21.36
CA LYS A 27 8.42 14.80 21.37
C LYS A 27 7.28 14.67 22.38
N GLY A 28 7.24 13.59 23.17
CA GLY A 28 6.12 13.29 24.08
C GLY A 28 4.80 12.94 23.37
N LEU A 29 4.88 12.54 22.10
CA LEU A 29 3.74 12.28 21.20
C LEU A 29 3.46 10.80 20.96
N LEU A 30 4.16 9.90 21.66
CA LEU A 30 4.01 8.46 21.45
C LEU A 30 2.56 7.99 21.68
N VAL A 31 1.84 8.62 22.61
CA VAL A 31 0.42 8.35 22.90
C VAL A 31 -0.49 8.52 21.67
N ILE A 32 -0.12 9.38 20.72
CA ILE A 32 -0.91 9.72 19.53
C ILE A 32 -0.96 8.56 18.52
N ILE A 33 0.03 7.66 18.53
CA ILE A 33 0.03 6.45 17.69
C ILE A 33 -0.48 5.20 18.42
N ILE A 34 -0.69 5.26 19.74
CA ILE A 34 -1.11 4.12 20.58
C ILE A 34 -2.59 4.21 20.96
N CYS A 35 -3.18 5.41 21.01
CA CYS A 35 -4.56 5.61 21.42
C CYS A 35 -5.49 5.84 20.23
N ASP A 36 -6.60 5.08 20.18
CA ASP A 36 -7.60 5.11 19.10
C ASP A 36 -8.40 6.43 19.05
N GLU A 37 -8.55 7.11 20.19
CA GLU A 37 -9.34 8.32 20.31
C GLU A 37 -8.63 9.31 21.23
N LEU A 38 -7.94 10.30 20.66
CA LEU A 38 -7.86 11.59 21.34
C LEU A 38 -9.23 12.22 21.18
N ASP A 39 -10.16 11.86 22.06
CA ASP A 39 -11.43 12.57 22.16
C ASP A 39 -11.10 13.96 22.71
N PRO A 40 -11.21 15.04 21.92
CA PRO A 40 -10.88 16.35 22.41
C PRO A 40 -12.04 16.80 23.30
N ALA A 41 -11.99 16.43 24.58
CA ALA A 41 -13.02 16.77 25.56
C ALA A 41 -13.20 18.28 25.81
N THR A 42 -12.50 19.16 25.09
CA THR A 42 -12.58 20.61 25.29
C THR A 42 -12.33 21.37 23.99
N GLY A 43 -13.33 22.14 23.54
CA GLY A 43 -13.16 23.12 22.47
C GLY A 43 -12.17 24.24 22.85
N GLY A 44 -11.82 25.08 21.87
CA GLY A 44 -10.91 26.23 22.08
C GLY A 44 -9.43 25.91 21.82
N PRO A 45 -8.48 26.61 22.47
CA PRO A 45 -7.04 26.50 22.19
C PRO A 45 -6.45 25.10 22.35
N ALA A 46 -7.00 24.29 23.27
CA ALA A 46 -6.56 22.92 23.51
C ALA A 46 -6.86 21.99 22.32
N LEU A 47 -8.06 22.09 21.72
CA LEU A 47 -8.43 21.37 20.50
C LEU A 47 -7.52 21.76 19.33
N VAL A 48 -7.27 23.06 19.13
CA VAL A 48 -6.40 23.55 18.04
C VAL A 48 -4.98 22.99 18.18
N GLN A 49 -4.44 22.99 19.41
CA GLN A 49 -3.12 22.43 19.68
C GLN A 49 -3.11 20.91 19.43
N SER A 50 -4.13 20.18 19.87
CA SER A 50 -4.25 18.72 19.62
C SER A 50 -4.30 18.41 18.12
N LEU A 51 -5.12 19.13 17.34
CA LEU A 51 -5.22 18.95 15.89
C LEU A 51 -3.89 19.23 15.18
N LYS A 52 -3.19 20.30 15.58
CA LYS A 52 -1.87 20.64 15.05
C LYS A 52 -0.88 19.49 15.26
N VAL A 53 -0.80 19.00 16.49
CA VAL A 53 0.11 17.90 16.85
C VAL A 53 -0.25 16.60 16.12
N CYS A 54 -1.54 16.25 16.03
CA CYS A 54 -1.99 15.11 15.23
C CYS A 54 -1.62 15.26 13.76
N SER A 55 -1.82 16.44 13.17
CA SER A 55 -1.45 16.69 11.77
C SER A 55 0.06 16.58 11.55
N GLU A 56 0.88 17.11 12.46
CA GLU A 56 2.34 16.99 12.40
C GLU A 56 2.80 15.52 12.46
N ALA A 57 2.24 14.74 13.39
CA ALA A 57 2.52 13.32 13.50
C ALA A 57 2.06 12.54 12.25
N TYR A 58 0.87 12.84 11.73
CA TYR A 58 0.35 12.22 10.50
C TYR A 58 1.30 12.47 9.33
N ASN A 59 1.67 13.73 9.10
CA ASN A 59 2.56 14.12 8.02
C ASN A 59 3.95 13.51 8.17
N PHE A 60 4.46 13.40 9.40
CA PHE A 60 5.74 12.74 9.65
C PHE A 60 5.69 11.25 9.25
N ILE A 61 4.63 10.54 9.62
CA ILE A 61 4.45 9.13 9.26
C ILE A 61 4.21 8.99 7.75
N LEU A 62 3.35 9.83 7.16
CA LEU A 62 3.07 9.84 5.72
C LEU A 62 4.35 10.02 4.90
N ASN A 63 5.16 11.03 5.23
CA ASN A 63 6.43 11.31 4.55
C ASN A 63 7.53 10.28 4.84
N SER A 64 7.28 9.32 5.73
CA SER A 64 8.19 8.21 6.04
C SER A 64 7.84 6.93 5.30
N ILE A 65 6.84 6.93 4.43
CA ILE A 65 6.40 5.74 3.68
C ILE A 65 6.67 5.99 2.19
N ASP A 66 7.27 5.02 1.50
CA ASP A 66 7.49 5.09 0.07
C ASP A 66 6.17 5.21 -0.70
N ASP A 67 6.17 5.98 -1.79
CA ASP A 67 4.99 6.25 -2.61
C ASP A 67 4.33 4.95 -3.12
N THR A 68 5.11 3.92 -3.41
CA THR A 68 4.60 2.62 -3.87
C THR A 68 3.76 1.94 -2.78
N ILE A 69 4.22 1.99 -1.53
CA ILE A 69 3.50 1.44 -0.39
C ILE A 69 2.26 2.28 -0.09
N LEU A 70 2.39 3.62 -0.15
CA LEU A 70 1.23 4.51 0.03
C LEU A 70 0.15 4.25 -1.01
N LEU A 71 0.53 4.10 -2.28
CA LEU A 71 -0.41 3.79 -3.35
C LEU A 71 -1.06 2.41 -3.13
N ALA A 72 -0.29 1.42 -2.72
CA ALA A 72 -0.80 0.09 -2.39
C ALA A 72 -1.80 0.11 -1.22
N LEU A 73 -1.48 0.81 -0.14
CA LEU A 73 -2.39 1.01 1.00
C LEU A 73 -3.67 1.73 0.60
N SER A 74 -3.55 2.76 -0.25
CA SER A 74 -4.68 3.53 -0.78
C SER A 74 -5.57 2.67 -1.67
N ALA A 75 -4.98 1.88 -2.57
CA ALA A 75 -5.71 0.97 -3.46
C ALA A 75 -6.52 -0.08 -2.69
N HIS A 76 -6.07 -0.50 -1.50
CA HIS A 76 -6.80 -1.40 -0.61
C HIS A 76 -7.81 -0.71 0.31
N GLY A 77 -7.93 0.63 0.23
CA GLY A 77 -8.81 1.44 1.08
C GLY A 77 -8.36 1.49 2.55
N LEU A 78 -7.08 1.21 2.83
CA LEU A 78 -6.55 1.15 4.20
C LEU A 78 -6.19 2.53 4.76
N ILE A 79 -5.98 3.51 3.87
CA ILE A 79 -5.66 4.89 4.22
C ILE A 79 -6.57 5.85 3.45
N HIS A 80 -6.86 7.01 4.05
CA HIS A 80 -7.67 8.07 3.46
C HIS A 80 -6.85 9.38 3.46
N GLU A 81 -7.15 10.33 2.56
CA GLU A 81 -6.45 11.63 2.46
C GLU A 81 -6.39 12.42 3.77
N ARG A 82 -7.40 12.21 4.65
CA ARG A 82 -7.42 12.72 6.02
C ARG A 82 -7.55 11.53 6.97
N GLY A 83 -6.55 11.33 7.82
CA GLY A 83 -6.51 10.19 8.71
C GLY A 83 -5.87 10.52 10.07
N TYR A 84 -6.09 9.63 11.03
CA TYR A 84 -5.41 9.67 12.31
C TYR A 84 -4.00 9.07 12.17
N PRO A 85 -2.96 9.65 12.82
CA PRO A 85 -1.59 9.13 12.75
C PRO A 85 -1.51 7.64 13.09
N TRP A 86 -2.24 7.20 14.11
CA TRP A 86 -2.29 5.80 14.52
C TRP A 86 -2.82 4.88 13.42
N ARG A 87 -3.86 5.29 12.68
CA ARG A 87 -4.44 4.48 11.59
C ARG A 87 -3.45 4.28 10.46
N LEU A 88 -2.77 5.36 10.05
CA LEU A 88 -1.75 5.30 9.01
C LEU A 88 -0.58 4.40 9.45
N PHE A 89 -0.12 4.55 10.69
CA PHE A 89 0.94 3.73 11.25
C PHE A 89 0.55 2.24 11.37
N GLN A 90 -0.68 1.95 11.81
CA GLN A 90 -1.20 0.60 11.91
C GLN A 90 -1.36 -0.04 10.52
N ALA A 91 -1.93 0.66 9.56
CA ALA A 91 -2.09 0.18 8.18
C ALA A 91 -0.73 -0.13 7.54
N ALA A 92 0.26 0.74 7.68
CA ALA A 92 1.61 0.48 7.18
C ALA A 92 2.27 -0.70 7.93
N SER A 93 2.06 -0.80 9.25
CA SER A 93 2.62 -1.88 10.06
C SER A 93 2.00 -3.25 9.77
N SER A 94 0.70 -3.31 9.48
CA SER A 94 -0.02 -4.57 9.26
C SER A 94 0.48 -5.32 8.03
N LEU A 95 1.06 -4.61 7.04
CA LEU A 95 1.70 -5.21 5.87
C LEU A 95 2.85 -6.17 6.24
N PHE A 96 3.58 -5.85 7.31
CA PHE A 96 4.81 -6.56 7.69
C PHE A 96 4.62 -7.45 8.93
N ARG A 97 3.46 -7.35 9.59
CA ARG A 97 3.08 -8.21 10.70
C ARG A 97 2.26 -9.37 10.16
N ARG A 98 2.49 -10.58 10.70
CA ARG A 98 1.70 -11.78 10.35
C ARG A 98 0.32 -11.76 11.03
N ASP A 99 -0.47 -10.73 10.76
CA ASP A 99 -1.87 -10.71 11.18
C ASP A 99 -2.67 -11.63 10.24
N HIS A 100 -3.04 -12.81 10.76
CA HIS A 100 -3.76 -13.82 9.99
C HIS A 100 -5.11 -13.32 9.46
N ARG A 101 -5.80 -12.42 10.17
CA ARG A 101 -7.08 -11.86 9.71
C ARG A 101 -6.88 -10.92 8.53
N PHE A 102 -5.87 -10.08 8.63
CA PHE A 102 -5.49 -9.18 7.54
C PHE A 102 -5.05 -9.98 6.30
N ILE A 103 -4.17 -10.97 6.48
CA ILE A 103 -3.73 -11.88 5.40
C ILE A 103 -4.92 -12.57 4.72
N ALA A 104 -5.81 -13.19 5.49
CA ALA A 104 -6.98 -13.88 4.94
C ALA A 104 -7.92 -12.93 4.20
N SER A 105 -8.15 -11.72 4.74
CA SER A 105 -8.92 -10.68 4.06
C SER A 105 -8.26 -10.24 2.76
N THR A 106 -6.95 -10.08 2.73
CA THR A 106 -6.19 -9.69 1.53
C THR A 106 -6.27 -10.77 0.47
N ILE A 107 -6.10 -12.05 0.81
CA ILE A 107 -6.25 -13.16 -0.15
C ILE A 107 -7.65 -13.14 -0.78
N THR A 108 -8.70 -13.05 0.05
CA THR A 108 -10.10 -13.01 -0.42
C THR A 108 -10.35 -11.85 -1.38
N LYS A 109 -9.76 -10.69 -1.06
CA LYS A 109 -9.84 -9.48 -1.86
C LYS A 109 -9.10 -9.59 -3.19
N LEU A 110 -7.94 -10.25 -3.22
CA LEU A 110 -7.17 -10.47 -4.46
C LEU A 110 -7.86 -11.47 -5.39
N THR A 111 -8.49 -12.52 -4.86
CA THR A 111 -9.18 -13.52 -5.70
C THR A 111 -10.44 -12.97 -6.36
N GLN A 112 -11.06 -11.95 -5.77
CA GLN A 112 -12.28 -11.32 -6.29
C GLN A 112 -12.01 -10.11 -7.18
N ALA A 113 -10.79 -9.57 -7.17
CA ALA A 113 -10.45 -8.34 -7.87
C ALA A 113 -10.50 -8.54 -9.39
N LYS A 114 -11.14 -7.60 -10.08
CA LYS A 114 -11.14 -7.49 -11.53
C LYS A 114 -10.58 -6.14 -11.93
N PHE A 115 -9.93 -6.06 -13.10
CA PHE A 115 -9.40 -4.79 -13.59
C PHE A 115 -10.46 -3.67 -13.66
N SER A 116 -11.72 -4.02 -13.96
CA SER A 116 -12.85 -3.07 -14.01
C SER A 116 -13.12 -2.33 -12.70
N ASP A 117 -12.66 -2.86 -11.57
CA ASP A 117 -12.92 -2.30 -10.24
C ASP A 117 -11.95 -1.13 -9.92
N PHE A 118 -10.99 -0.87 -10.82
CA PHE A 118 -9.90 0.07 -10.60
C PHE A 118 -9.92 1.19 -11.64
N THR A 119 -9.53 2.38 -11.21
CA THR A 119 -9.52 3.58 -12.06
C THR A 119 -8.36 3.62 -13.05
N SER A 120 -7.31 2.84 -12.82
CA SER A 120 -6.16 2.74 -13.72
C SER A 120 -5.35 1.46 -13.47
N MET A 121 -4.52 1.10 -14.46
CA MET A 121 -3.57 0.01 -14.37
C MET A 121 -2.61 0.17 -13.17
N GLU A 122 -2.15 1.38 -12.87
CA GLU A 122 -1.19 1.58 -11.78
C GLU A 122 -1.83 1.33 -10.40
N VAL A 123 -3.10 1.70 -10.21
CA VAL A 123 -3.85 1.40 -8.98
C VAL A 123 -4.10 -0.11 -8.87
N PHE A 124 -4.48 -0.74 -9.98
CA PHE A 124 -4.68 -2.20 -10.05
C PHE A 124 -3.40 -2.96 -9.70
N LEU A 125 -2.27 -2.63 -10.33
CA LEU A 125 -0.98 -3.27 -10.05
C LEU A 125 -0.52 -3.03 -8.61
N SER A 126 -0.73 -1.81 -8.09
CA SER A 126 -0.42 -1.47 -6.70
C SER A 126 -1.26 -2.25 -5.70
N TYR A 127 -2.52 -2.55 -6.03
CA TYR A 127 -3.39 -3.42 -5.25
C TYR A 127 -2.81 -4.84 -5.14
N PHE A 128 -2.33 -5.42 -6.23
CA PHE A 128 -1.68 -6.73 -6.19
C PHE A 128 -0.30 -6.67 -5.52
N HIS A 129 0.45 -5.56 -5.69
CA HIS A 129 1.73 -5.37 -5.01
C HIS A 129 1.60 -5.44 -3.48
N LEU A 130 0.52 -4.89 -2.90
CA LEU A 130 0.24 -5.05 -1.48
C LEU A 130 0.17 -6.54 -1.07
N GLY A 131 -0.50 -7.34 -1.91
CA GLY A 131 -0.59 -8.79 -1.75
C GLY A 131 0.79 -9.43 -1.65
N ARG A 132 1.74 -9.03 -2.50
CA ARG A 132 3.11 -9.56 -2.46
C ARG A 132 3.78 -9.27 -1.13
N ILE A 133 3.69 -8.02 -0.67
CA ILE A 133 4.30 -7.60 0.60
C ILE A 133 3.75 -8.44 1.77
N CYS A 134 2.44 -8.73 1.76
CA CYS A 134 1.77 -9.43 2.84
C CYS A 134 1.97 -10.96 2.80
N LEU A 135 2.03 -11.55 1.61
CA LEU A 135 1.90 -13.00 1.39
C LEU A 135 3.22 -13.66 1.01
N GLU A 136 4.12 -12.95 0.34
CA GLU A 136 5.34 -13.51 -0.23
C GLU A 136 6.52 -13.11 0.67
N GLU A 137 7.09 -14.09 1.38
CA GLU A 137 8.25 -13.86 2.26
C GLU A 137 9.58 -14.06 1.54
N ASP A 138 9.58 -14.86 0.47
CA ASP A 138 10.68 -15.12 -0.43
C ASP A 138 10.28 -14.79 -1.87
N SER A 139 11.29 -14.49 -2.71
CA SER A 139 11.09 -14.12 -4.10
C SER A 139 10.64 -15.28 -5.01
N THR A 140 10.46 -16.48 -4.45
CA THR A 140 10.11 -17.70 -5.16
C THR A 140 8.61 -17.96 -5.18
N SER A 141 7.85 -17.41 -4.23
CA SER A 141 6.39 -17.47 -4.25
C SER A 141 5.85 -16.76 -5.49
N GLN A 142 4.94 -17.43 -6.20
CA GLN A 142 4.28 -16.91 -7.40
C GLN A 142 2.78 -16.71 -7.18
N THR A 143 2.31 -16.84 -5.93
CA THR A 143 0.88 -16.84 -5.60
C THR A 143 0.21 -15.58 -6.09
N VAL A 144 0.81 -14.42 -5.83
CA VAL A 144 0.20 -13.14 -6.19
C VAL A 144 0.30 -12.88 -7.68
N SER A 145 1.39 -13.29 -8.31
CA SER A 145 1.52 -13.23 -9.77
C SER A 145 0.45 -14.08 -10.46
N LEU A 146 0.13 -15.28 -9.94
CA LEU A 146 -0.94 -16.14 -10.46
C LEU A 146 -2.32 -15.52 -10.27
N LEU A 147 -2.58 -14.91 -9.11
CA LEU A 147 -3.83 -14.19 -8.87
C LEU A 147 -3.99 -12.99 -9.82
N LEU A 148 -2.91 -12.24 -10.05
CA LEU A 148 -2.90 -11.14 -11.01
C LEU A 148 -3.19 -11.65 -12.43
N LEU A 149 -2.56 -12.76 -12.82
CA LEU A 149 -2.74 -13.38 -14.13
C LEU A 149 -4.20 -13.79 -14.37
N ASN A 150 -4.87 -14.37 -13.36
CA ASN A 150 -6.30 -14.70 -13.45
C ASN A 150 -7.18 -13.44 -13.53
N ALA A 151 -6.84 -12.40 -12.77
CA ALA A 151 -7.61 -11.14 -12.74
C ALA A 151 -7.58 -10.37 -14.07
N ILE A 152 -6.63 -10.68 -14.97
CA ILE A 152 -6.48 -10.05 -16.28
C ILE A 152 -6.93 -10.95 -17.45
N GLU A 153 -7.37 -12.18 -17.20
CA GLU A 153 -7.66 -13.20 -18.24
C GLU A 153 -8.58 -12.64 -19.35
N ASP A 154 -9.66 -11.97 -18.95
CA ASP A 154 -10.67 -11.45 -19.88
C ASP A 154 -10.24 -10.13 -20.56
N ARG A 155 -9.55 -9.25 -19.84
CA ARG A 155 -9.30 -7.86 -20.30
C ARG A 155 -7.97 -7.68 -21.02
N HIS A 156 -6.92 -8.36 -20.57
CA HIS A 156 -5.58 -8.33 -21.16
C HIS A 156 -5.16 -9.74 -21.62
N GLY A 157 -6.04 -10.37 -22.41
CA GLY A 157 -5.93 -11.78 -22.83
C GLY A 157 -4.67 -12.11 -23.64
N GLU A 158 -4.00 -11.13 -24.24
CA GLU A 158 -2.68 -11.33 -24.86
C GLU A 158 -1.58 -11.54 -23.82
N VAL A 159 -1.48 -10.65 -22.81
CA VAL A 159 -0.55 -10.81 -21.69
C VAL A 159 -0.83 -12.13 -20.96
N TYR A 160 -2.10 -12.43 -20.71
CA TYR A 160 -2.50 -13.70 -20.12
C TYR A 160 -1.94 -14.91 -20.91
N ARG A 161 -2.13 -14.93 -22.24
CA ARG A 161 -1.64 -16.03 -23.10
C ARG A 161 -0.12 -16.15 -23.10
N THR A 162 0.61 -15.02 -23.08
CA THR A 162 2.08 -14.98 -23.03
C THR A 162 2.64 -15.58 -21.74
N HIS A 163 1.93 -15.40 -20.63
CA HIS A 163 2.42 -15.76 -19.30
C HIS A 163 1.88 -17.10 -18.77
N LYS A 164 0.68 -17.53 -19.16
CA LYS A 164 0.02 -18.73 -18.61
C LYS A 164 0.76 -20.06 -18.83
N TYR A 165 1.64 -20.13 -19.82
CA TYR A 165 2.43 -21.33 -20.12
C TYR A 165 3.88 -21.22 -19.64
N ARG A 166 4.28 -20.12 -18.99
CA ARG A 166 5.62 -19.99 -18.45
C ARG A 166 5.78 -20.91 -17.24
N GLN A 167 6.91 -21.61 -17.19
CA GLN A 167 7.26 -22.46 -16.04
C GLN A 167 7.48 -21.64 -14.76
N THR A 168 7.95 -20.40 -14.92
CA THR A 168 8.17 -19.44 -13.84
C THR A 168 7.50 -18.13 -14.19
N LEU A 169 6.57 -17.69 -13.34
CA LEU A 169 5.89 -16.41 -13.51
C LEU A 169 6.67 -15.30 -12.78
N ILE A 170 7.50 -14.58 -13.53
CA ILE A 170 8.29 -13.46 -13.01
C ILE A 170 7.38 -12.23 -12.89
N TRP A 171 7.23 -11.71 -11.67
CA TRP A 171 6.39 -10.56 -11.40
C TRP A 171 6.78 -9.34 -12.23
N ASP A 172 8.07 -9.01 -12.28
CA ASP A 172 8.55 -7.80 -12.96
C ASP A 172 8.24 -7.84 -14.47
N ASP A 173 8.36 -9.01 -15.10
CA ASP A 173 7.99 -9.23 -16.50
C ASP A 173 6.48 -9.03 -16.71
N LEU A 174 5.66 -9.67 -15.87
CA LEU A 174 4.20 -9.56 -15.96
C LEU A 174 3.72 -8.12 -15.80
N VAL A 175 4.28 -7.39 -14.83
CA VAL A 175 4.01 -5.97 -14.60
C VAL A 175 4.48 -5.11 -15.76
N ALA A 176 5.68 -5.38 -16.30
CA ALA A 176 6.23 -4.62 -17.42
C ALA A 176 5.35 -4.75 -18.68
N ASP A 177 4.88 -5.96 -18.98
CA ASP A 177 4.01 -6.24 -20.12
C ASP A 177 2.64 -5.57 -19.94
N LEU A 178 2.03 -5.65 -18.75
CA LEU A 178 0.77 -4.94 -18.46
C LEU A 178 0.90 -3.42 -18.62
N ARG A 179 2.01 -2.84 -18.15
CA ARG A 179 2.28 -1.41 -18.34
C ARG A 179 2.55 -1.05 -19.80
N ALA A 180 3.12 -1.96 -20.59
CA ALA A 180 3.33 -1.73 -22.02
C ALA A 180 2.00 -1.66 -22.77
N VAL A 181 1.07 -2.57 -22.47
CA VAL A 181 -0.28 -2.57 -23.04
C VAL A 181 -1.04 -1.30 -22.67
N ASP A 182 -1.06 -0.89 -21.39
CA ASP A 182 -1.73 0.34 -20.95
C ASP A 182 -1.16 1.60 -21.65
N ARG A 183 0.15 1.65 -21.90
CA ARG A 183 0.77 2.75 -22.67
C ARG A 183 0.32 2.77 -24.13
N GLN A 184 0.22 1.62 -24.77
CA GLN A 184 -0.20 1.50 -26.15
C GLN A 184 -1.67 1.91 -26.32
N GLU A 185 -2.56 1.38 -25.48
CA GLU A 185 -4.00 1.73 -25.50
C GLU A 185 -4.23 3.25 -25.32
N LYS A 186 -3.45 3.89 -24.44
CA LYS A 186 -3.48 5.35 -24.24
C LYS A 186 -2.96 6.14 -25.44
N GLN A 187 -2.00 5.63 -26.19
CA GLN A 187 -1.49 6.27 -27.41
C GLN A 187 -2.51 6.16 -28.54
N ASP A 188 -3.08 4.97 -28.74
CA ASP A 188 -4.06 4.71 -29.79
C ASP A 188 -5.34 5.55 -29.59
N SER A 189 -5.78 5.71 -28.34
CA SER A 189 -6.93 6.56 -27.97
C SER A 189 -6.70 8.05 -28.26
N LYS A 190 -5.45 8.53 -28.25
CA LYS A 190 -5.10 9.92 -28.57
C LYS A 190 -4.99 10.18 -30.07
N LEU A 191 -4.75 9.14 -30.87
CA LEU A 191 -4.64 9.22 -32.32
C LEU A 191 -6.00 9.08 -33.03
N SER A 192 -7.02 8.62 -32.31
CA SER A 192 -8.37 8.35 -32.83
C SER A 192 -9.42 9.39 -32.42
N GLY A 193 -9.03 10.45 -31.72
CA GLY A 193 -9.88 11.61 -31.36
C GLY A 193 -9.36 12.91 -31.98
#